data_AF-A0A225VM96-F1
#
_entry.id   AF-A0A225VM96-F1
#
_cell.length_a   1.000
_cell.length_b   1.000
_cell.length_c   1.000
_cell.angle_alpha   90.00
_cell.angle_beta   90.00
_cell.angle_gamma   90.00
#
_symmetry.space_group_name_H-M   'P 1'
#
loop_
_entity.id
_entity.type
_entity.pdbx_description
1 polymer ?
#
loop_
_entity_poly.entity_id
_entity_poly.type
_entity_poly.pdbx_seq_one_letter_code
_entity_poly.pdbx_strand_id
1 'polypeptide(L)'
;MVGPLPGTLDENMFGLVSPTLESMRIKSSYLDDFSAAAVLATIVEPTVEEPFRSVVVKWMEIDIPGAAIGVVHNRDYIYLESTGILHLDNGERVGYHLLHSVGFPETDKLPNRIRGNMSFCAIFRQEGLDRTDCRGTGIMDPGGDLIRTMAIMGMVQATMAGLKYSYCGQMKKLAWLLELKNAEMREKSVPAVQPVCVTCSKSTKNSKLKFGKSSSSCKLCFQALCGSCKVHKKLSFIAPDLELSQRKVAFCVKCLMEATRLDTLEAARYQFVHKQNAQSAGGILFMPSQMSSSSGDTVNSP
;
A
#
# COMPACT_ATOMS: atom_id res chain seq x y z
N MET A 1 21.61 -1.17 -3.36
CA MET A 1 20.74 -0.49 -4.34
C MET A 1 21.40 0.82 -4.70
N VAL A 2 21.77 1.03 -5.96
CA VAL A 2 22.34 2.30 -6.40
C VAL A 2 21.69 2.68 -7.72
N GLY A 3 21.21 3.91 -7.82
CA GLY A 3 20.77 4.48 -9.08
C GLY A 3 19.45 5.23 -9.02
N PRO A 4 19.03 5.78 -10.16
CA PRO A 4 17.86 6.64 -10.23
C PRO A 4 16.57 5.85 -10.07
N LEU A 5 15.70 6.39 -9.23
CA LEU A 5 14.31 6.04 -9.08
C LEU A 5 13.43 7.09 -9.79
N PRO A 6 12.34 6.68 -10.44
CA PRO A 6 11.38 7.61 -11.01
C PRO A 6 10.62 8.36 -9.90
N GLY A 7 10.12 9.55 -10.22
CA GLY A 7 9.30 10.37 -9.33
C GLY A 7 10.08 11.21 -8.32
N THR A 8 9.34 12.05 -7.62
CA THR A 8 9.86 12.95 -6.58
C THR A 8 10.32 12.18 -5.34
N LEU A 9 11.08 12.84 -4.45
CA LEU A 9 11.43 12.27 -3.17
C LEU A 9 10.17 11.88 -2.39
N ASP A 10 9.18 12.76 -2.35
CA ASP A 10 7.95 12.53 -1.58
C ASP A 10 7.13 11.35 -2.14
N GLU A 11 7.07 11.17 -3.46
CA GLU A 11 6.39 10.00 -4.06
C GLU A 11 7.09 8.68 -3.71
N ASN A 12 8.43 8.65 -3.73
CA ASN A 12 9.19 7.48 -3.33
C ASN A 12 9.01 7.19 -1.85
N MET A 13 9.15 8.21 -0.99
CA MET A 13 8.92 8.07 0.45
C MET A 13 7.49 7.64 0.77
N PHE A 14 6.48 8.17 0.07
CA PHE A 14 5.09 7.78 0.27
C PHE A 14 4.80 6.34 -0.15
N GLY A 15 5.43 5.86 -1.22
CA GLY A 15 5.37 4.45 -1.62
C GLY A 15 6.03 3.53 -0.60
N LEU A 16 7.20 3.93 -0.11
CA LEU A 16 8.05 3.19 0.83
C LEU A 16 7.44 3.07 2.24
N VAL A 17 7.00 4.18 2.82
CA VAL A 17 6.58 4.28 4.22
C VAL A 17 5.33 3.43 4.45
N SER A 18 5.36 2.65 5.53
CA SER A 18 4.29 1.72 5.89
C SER A 18 4.18 1.55 7.42
N PRO A 19 3.69 2.55 8.18
CA PRO A 19 3.72 2.54 9.64
C PRO A 19 2.78 1.49 10.28
N THR A 20 1.72 1.08 9.58
CA THR A 20 0.72 0.12 10.08
C THR A 20 0.68 -1.17 9.25
N LEU A 21 0.02 -2.22 9.77
CA LEU A 21 -0.16 -3.48 9.04
C LEU A 21 -0.94 -3.28 7.72
N GLU A 22 -1.97 -2.43 7.70
CA GLU A 22 -2.73 -2.06 6.51
C GLU A 22 -1.83 -1.45 5.44
N SER A 23 -1.00 -0.48 5.84
CA SER A 23 -0.09 0.19 4.93
C SER A 23 1.02 -0.75 4.43
N MET A 24 1.45 -1.74 5.25
CA MET A 24 2.36 -2.81 4.83
C MET A 24 1.71 -3.72 3.78
N ARG A 25 0.47 -4.17 4.00
CA ARG A 25 -0.29 -4.99 3.03
C ARG A 25 -0.47 -4.25 1.70
N ILE A 26 -0.82 -2.96 1.75
CA ILE A 26 -0.92 -2.12 0.55
C ILE A 26 0.44 -2.03 -0.15
N LYS A 27 1.53 -1.77 0.58
CA LYS A 27 2.89 -1.68 0.02
C LYS A 27 3.28 -2.98 -0.70
N SER A 28 3.21 -4.13 -0.02
CA SER A 28 3.60 -5.42 -0.60
C SER A 28 2.77 -5.77 -1.84
N SER A 29 1.48 -5.40 -1.87
CA SER A 29 0.63 -5.63 -3.05
C SER A 29 1.10 -4.97 -4.36
N TYR A 30 1.99 -3.98 -4.27
CA TYR A 30 2.63 -3.33 -5.41
C TYR A 30 4.08 -3.74 -5.59
N LEU A 31 4.78 -4.06 -4.51
CA LEU A 31 6.21 -4.31 -4.51
C LEU A 31 6.55 -5.77 -4.76
N ASP A 32 5.75 -6.69 -4.22
CA ASP A 32 6.01 -8.14 -4.19
C ASP A 32 7.31 -8.45 -3.42
N ASP A 33 7.47 -7.81 -2.25
CA ASP A 33 8.68 -7.82 -1.40
C ASP A 33 8.62 -8.80 -0.22
N PHE A 34 7.42 -9.14 0.27
CA PHE A 34 7.20 -10.14 1.32
C PHE A 34 5.83 -10.81 1.20
N SER A 35 5.70 -12.04 1.72
CA SER A 35 4.48 -12.87 1.66
C SER A 35 3.56 -12.67 2.86
N ALA A 36 4.11 -12.36 4.03
CA ALA A 36 3.36 -12.09 5.25
C ALA A 36 4.04 -11.01 6.08
N ALA A 37 3.27 -10.32 6.92
CA ALA A 37 3.78 -9.25 7.77
C ALA A 37 2.93 -9.04 9.03
N ALA A 38 3.58 -8.50 10.06
CA ALA A 38 2.96 -8.00 11.27
C ALA A 38 3.69 -6.74 11.77
N VAL A 39 2.95 -5.83 12.40
CA VAL A 39 3.52 -4.74 13.20
C VAL A 39 3.53 -5.21 14.66
N LEU A 40 4.71 -5.27 15.27
CA LEU A 40 4.89 -5.75 16.64
C LEU A 40 4.82 -4.62 17.66
N ALA A 41 5.43 -3.46 17.34
CA ALA A 41 5.37 -2.27 18.17
C ALA A 41 5.60 -1.01 17.34
N THR A 42 4.87 0.05 17.66
CA THR A 42 5.10 1.39 17.09
C THR A 42 5.80 2.25 18.13
N ILE A 43 6.99 2.74 17.81
CA ILE A 43 7.82 3.56 18.72
C ILE A 43 7.65 5.04 18.39
N VAL A 44 7.64 5.38 17.11
CA VAL A 44 7.38 6.73 16.61
C VAL A 44 6.31 6.67 15.53
N GLU A 45 5.20 7.35 15.78
CA GLU A 45 4.11 7.52 14.81
C GLU A 45 4.36 8.72 13.88
N PRO A 46 3.88 8.66 12.63
CA PRO A 46 3.86 9.82 11.76
C PRO A 46 3.02 10.97 12.32
N THR A 47 3.44 12.20 12.03
CA THR A 47 2.70 13.42 12.41
C THR A 47 2.26 14.20 11.17
N VAL A 48 1.44 15.23 11.35
CA VAL A 48 1.01 16.10 10.24
C VAL A 48 2.21 16.83 9.63
N GLU A 49 3.16 17.23 10.47
CA GLU A 49 4.38 17.94 10.09
C GLU A 49 5.39 16.99 9.45
N GLU A 50 5.53 15.77 10.00
CA GLU A 50 6.49 14.76 9.56
C GLU A 50 5.79 13.45 9.16
N PRO A 51 4.99 13.42 8.08
CA PRO A 51 4.14 12.26 7.74
C PRO A 51 4.94 11.04 7.26
N PHE A 52 6.22 11.20 6.95
CA PHE A 52 7.10 10.09 6.57
C PHE A 52 7.98 9.60 7.73
N ARG A 53 7.95 10.28 8.88
CA ARG A 53 8.77 9.89 10.03
C ARG A 53 8.06 8.78 10.80
N SER A 54 8.69 7.61 10.84
CA SER A 54 8.18 6.49 11.64
C SER A 54 9.30 5.59 12.12
N VAL A 55 9.11 4.99 13.29
CA VAL A 55 10.00 3.97 13.86
C VAL A 55 9.13 2.84 14.39
N VAL A 56 9.25 1.66 13.79
CA VAL A 56 8.33 0.54 14.00
C VAL A 56 9.08 -0.78 14.05
N VAL A 57 8.79 -1.61 15.04
CA VAL A 57 9.24 -3.01 15.10
C VAL A 57 8.26 -3.88 14.33
N LYS A 58 8.79 -4.67 13.40
CA LYS A 58 8.01 -5.43 12.44
C LYS A 58 8.48 -6.87 12.36
N TRP A 59 7.56 -7.71 11.95
CA TRP A 59 7.85 -9.05 11.47
C TRP A 59 7.46 -9.15 9.99
N MET A 60 8.27 -9.85 9.19
CA MET A 60 7.90 -10.21 7.83
C MET A 60 8.39 -11.62 7.47
N GLU A 61 7.68 -12.25 6.54
CA GLU A 61 8.07 -13.49 5.90
C GLU A 61 8.40 -13.25 4.43
N ILE A 62 9.52 -13.80 3.98
CA ILE A 62 9.91 -13.83 2.58
C ILE A 62 9.73 -15.26 2.08
N ASP A 63 8.93 -15.40 1.02
CA ASP A 63 8.73 -16.68 0.34
C ASP A 63 9.99 -17.08 -0.42
N ILE A 64 10.44 -18.33 -0.22
CA ILE A 64 11.59 -18.87 -0.93
C ILE A 64 11.11 -19.85 -1.99
N PRO A 65 11.55 -19.73 -3.25
CA PRO A 65 11.23 -20.70 -4.28
C PRO A 65 11.52 -22.13 -3.83
N GLY A 66 10.48 -22.98 -3.84
CA GLY A 66 10.54 -24.36 -3.34
C GLY A 66 9.95 -24.58 -1.95
N ALA A 67 9.56 -23.52 -1.23
CA ALA A 67 8.97 -23.65 0.10
C ALA A 67 7.57 -24.27 0.08
N ALA A 68 6.73 -23.86 -0.87
CA ALA A 68 5.37 -24.42 -1.04
C ALA A 68 5.35 -25.94 -1.34
N ILE A 69 6.47 -26.50 -1.82
CA ILE A 69 6.62 -27.94 -2.12
C ILE A 69 7.52 -28.67 -1.10
N GLY A 70 7.89 -28.01 0.00
CA GLY A 70 8.59 -28.63 1.14
C GLY A 70 10.09 -28.85 0.95
N VAL A 71 10.71 -28.26 -0.07
CA VAL A 71 12.16 -28.42 -0.34
C VAL A 71 13.01 -27.50 0.55
N VAL A 72 12.47 -26.33 0.90
CA VAL A 72 13.10 -25.33 1.78
C VAL A 72 12.05 -24.71 2.68
N HIS A 73 12.47 -23.98 3.72
CA HIS A 73 11.56 -23.20 4.56
C HIS A 73 11.55 -21.73 4.16
N ASN A 74 10.44 -21.04 4.41
CA ASN A 74 10.39 -19.59 4.29
C ASN A 74 11.28 -18.92 5.33
N ARG A 75 11.75 -17.71 5.02
CA ARG A 75 12.58 -16.93 5.93
C ARG A 75 11.75 -15.85 6.59
N ASP A 76 11.82 -15.81 7.91
CA ASP A 76 11.19 -14.75 8.69
C ASP A 76 12.23 -13.82 9.29
N TYR A 77 11.84 -12.55 9.47
CA TYR A 77 12.71 -11.52 10.00
C TYR A 77 11.93 -10.66 10.97
N ILE A 78 12.58 -10.34 12.09
CA ILE A 78 12.11 -9.33 13.03
C ILE A 78 13.09 -8.19 12.97
N TYR A 79 12.57 -6.99 12.75
CA TYR A 79 13.39 -5.82 12.45
C TYR A 79 12.75 -4.53 12.94
N LEU A 80 13.62 -3.60 13.32
CA LEU A 80 13.28 -2.20 13.49
C LEU A 80 13.36 -1.54 12.11
N GLU A 81 12.28 -0.91 11.66
CA GLU A 81 12.26 -0.02 10.49
C GLU A 81 12.19 1.43 10.95
N SER A 82 13.11 2.26 10.47
CA SER A 82 13.09 3.71 10.66
C SER A 82 13.08 4.41 9.30
N THR A 83 12.15 5.34 9.12
CA THR A 83 11.99 6.12 7.89
C THR A 83 11.76 7.58 8.23
N GLY A 84 12.07 8.45 7.28
CA GLY A 84 11.82 9.88 7.41
C GLY A 84 12.49 10.69 6.32
N ILE A 85 12.33 12.01 6.42
CA ILE A 85 13.08 12.99 5.63
C ILE A 85 13.82 13.89 6.61
N LEU A 86 15.11 14.10 6.37
CA LEU A 86 15.95 14.99 7.16
C LEU A 86 16.51 16.11 6.27
N HIS A 87 16.90 17.21 6.90
CA HIS A 87 17.65 18.28 6.26
C HIS A 87 19.11 18.15 6.67
N LEU A 88 20.00 18.13 5.68
CA LEU A 88 21.44 18.18 5.89
C LEU A 88 21.87 19.61 6.23
N ASP A 89 23.09 19.78 6.75
CA ASP A 89 23.64 21.11 7.13
C ASP A 89 23.69 22.10 5.96
N ASN A 90 23.74 21.59 4.73
CA ASN A 90 23.69 22.38 3.50
C ASN A 90 22.24 22.77 3.08
N GLY A 91 21.24 22.44 3.89
CA GLY A 91 19.81 22.67 3.64
C GLY A 91 19.14 21.64 2.73
N GLU A 92 19.87 20.64 2.23
CA GLU A 92 19.33 19.64 1.32
C GLU A 92 18.40 18.66 2.04
N ARG A 93 17.21 18.42 1.47
CA ARG A 93 16.29 17.39 1.92
C ARG A 93 16.69 16.02 1.37
N VAL A 94 16.88 15.06 2.27
CA VAL A 94 17.11 13.66 1.92
C VAL A 94 16.16 12.75 2.69
N GLY A 95 15.60 11.77 1.99
CA GLY A 95 14.86 10.67 2.61
C GLY A 95 15.83 9.63 3.13
N TYR A 96 15.43 8.90 4.16
CA TYR A 96 16.18 7.75 4.66
C TYR A 96 15.27 6.55 4.91
N HIS A 97 15.84 5.36 4.79
CA HIS A 97 15.23 4.09 5.13
C HIS A 97 16.26 3.21 5.81
N LEU A 98 16.00 2.84 7.06
CA LEU A 98 16.84 1.96 7.85
C LEU A 98 16.00 0.75 8.24
N LEU A 99 16.54 -0.45 8.02
CA LEU A 99 16.00 -1.67 8.60
C LEU A 99 17.14 -2.41 9.29
N HIS A 100 16.91 -2.84 10.51
CA HIS A 100 17.90 -3.64 11.24
C HIS A 100 17.20 -4.71 12.05
N SER A 101 17.66 -5.95 11.94
CA SER A 101 17.13 -7.06 12.70
C SER A 101 17.33 -6.85 14.20
N VAL A 102 16.30 -7.13 14.97
CA VAL A 102 16.30 -7.02 16.44
C VAL A 102 15.69 -8.28 17.04
N GLY A 103 16.09 -8.60 18.27
CA GLY A 103 15.59 -9.75 19.00
C GLY A 103 15.02 -9.35 20.35
N PHE A 104 13.88 -9.94 20.71
CA PHE A 104 13.23 -9.77 22.00
C PHE A 104 12.88 -11.14 22.60
N PRO A 105 12.83 -11.29 23.94
CA PRO A 105 12.40 -12.53 24.57
C PRO A 105 11.03 -13.04 24.10
N GLU A 106 10.11 -12.14 23.73
CA GLU A 106 8.75 -12.44 23.29
C GLU A 106 8.68 -12.91 21.82
N THR A 107 9.81 -13.00 21.13
CA THR A 107 9.87 -13.23 19.68
C THR A 107 10.50 -14.56 19.29
N ASP A 108 9.92 -15.62 19.85
CA ASP A 108 10.32 -17.00 19.58
C ASP A 108 10.33 -17.34 18.09
N LYS A 109 11.13 -18.34 17.73
CA LYS A 109 11.17 -18.86 16.37
C LYS A 109 9.85 -19.55 16.06
N LEU A 110 9.21 -19.13 14.97
CA LEU A 110 7.98 -19.73 14.50
C LEU A 110 8.26 -21.08 13.81
N PRO A 111 7.37 -22.08 13.94
CA PRO A 111 7.53 -23.35 13.24
C PRO A 111 7.46 -23.16 11.71
N ASN A 112 8.11 -24.08 10.98
CA ASN A 112 8.18 -24.12 9.51
C ASN A 112 8.82 -22.90 8.83
N ARG A 113 9.56 -22.10 9.60
CA ARG A 113 10.28 -20.91 9.14
C ARG A 113 11.69 -20.90 9.70
N ILE A 114 12.59 -20.24 9.01
CA ILE A 114 13.97 -20.03 9.46
C ILE A 114 14.17 -18.53 9.71
N ARG A 115 14.53 -18.19 10.95
CA ARG A 115 14.85 -16.82 11.35
C ARG A 115 16.15 -16.38 10.72
N GLY A 116 16.07 -15.38 9.83
CA GLY A 116 17.22 -14.67 9.30
C GLY A 116 17.48 -13.35 10.04
N ASN A 117 18.60 -12.73 9.71
CA ASN A 117 18.96 -11.38 10.15
C ASN A 117 19.28 -10.50 8.94
N MET A 118 18.95 -9.21 9.03
CA MET A 118 19.34 -8.25 8.01
C MET A 118 19.68 -6.89 8.62
N SER A 119 20.50 -6.14 7.90
CA SER A 119 20.72 -4.72 8.16
C SER A 119 20.82 -4.01 6.82
N PHE A 120 19.99 -3.00 6.60
CA PHE A 120 19.95 -2.24 5.37
C PHE A 120 19.77 -0.75 5.68
N CYS A 121 20.45 0.08 4.92
CA CYS A 121 20.25 1.51 4.92
C CYS A 121 20.16 2.03 3.49
N ALA A 122 19.29 3.00 3.25
CA ALA A 122 19.22 3.74 2.00
C ALA A 122 18.96 5.22 2.26
N ILE A 123 19.59 6.06 1.44
CA ILE A 123 19.37 7.50 1.37
C ILE A 123 18.80 7.83 -0.01
N PHE A 124 17.79 8.70 -0.02
CA PHE A 124 17.07 9.14 -1.21
C PHE A 124 17.28 10.63 -1.38
N ARG A 125 17.82 11.02 -2.53
CA ARG A 125 18.14 12.42 -2.84
C ARG A 125 17.42 12.84 -4.11
N GLN A 126 16.67 13.94 -4.07
CA GLN A 126 16.00 14.43 -5.27
C GLN A 126 17.01 15.07 -6.23
N GLU A 127 17.13 14.54 -7.44
CA GLU A 127 18.04 15.07 -8.47
C GLU A 127 17.34 15.94 -9.51
N GLY A 128 16.00 15.83 -9.62
CA GLY A 128 15.21 16.58 -10.59
C GLY A 128 13.73 16.64 -10.20
N LEU A 129 12.89 17.09 -11.15
CA LEU A 129 11.44 17.24 -10.93
C LEU A 129 10.72 15.89 -10.81
N ASP A 130 11.25 14.84 -11.44
CA ASP A 130 10.65 13.50 -11.50
C ASP A 130 11.71 12.39 -11.35
N ARG A 131 12.82 12.71 -10.67
CA ARG A 131 13.97 11.82 -10.50
C ARG A 131 14.57 11.93 -9.11
N THR A 132 14.73 10.78 -8.45
CA THR A 132 15.34 10.63 -7.13
C THR A 132 16.48 9.63 -7.21
N ASP A 133 17.70 10.00 -6.82
CA ASP A 133 18.79 9.03 -6.67
C ASP A 133 18.62 8.27 -5.35
N CYS A 134 18.81 6.95 -5.40
CA CYS A 134 18.85 6.11 -4.21
C CYS A 134 20.23 5.48 -4.06
N ARG A 135 20.79 5.63 -2.87
CA ARG A 135 22.04 4.97 -2.47
C ARG A 135 21.79 4.19 -1.20
N GLY A 136 21.85 2.87 -1.32
CA GLY A 136 21.65 1.97 -0.19
C GLY A 136 22.56 0.77 -0.22
N THR A 137 22.92 0.32 0.97
CA THR A 137 23.74 -0.84 1.23
C THR A 137 23.06 -1.71 2.28
N GLY A 138 23.37 -2.99 2.29
CA GLY A 138 22.89 -3.87 3.32
C GLY A 138 23.53 -5.24 3.29
N ILE A 139 23.30 -5.96 4.37
CA ILE A 139 23.69 -7.34 4.58
C ILE A 139 22.44 -8.13 4.95
N MET A 140 22.35 -9.35 4.44
CA MET A 140 21.27 -10.27 4.76
C MET A 140 21.88 -11.64 4.99
N ASP A 141 21.63 -12.16 6.19
CA ASP A 141 21.86 -13.55 6.55
C ASP A 141 20.51 -14.26 6.57
N PRO A 142 20.19 -15.08 5.57
CA PRO A 142 18.91 -15.79 5.50
C PRO A 142 18.76 -16.87 6.58
N GLY A 143 19.84 -17.23 7.29
CA GLY A 143 19.82 -18.29 8.27
C GLY A 143 19.60 -19.70 7.69
N GLY A 144 20.08 -20.69 8.43
CA GLY A 144 20.00 -22.11 8.08
C GLY A 144 20.63 -22.44 6.72
N ASP A 145 20.32 -23.62 6.20
CA ASP A 145 20.84 -24.05 4.91
C ASP A 145 20.00 -23.44 3.78
N LEU A 146 20.65 -22.59 2.98
CA LEU A 146 20.09 -22.05 1.75
C LEU A 146 21.15 -22.09 0.66
N ILE A 147 20.78 -22.58 -0.51
CA ILE A 147 21.65 -22.56 -1.69
C ILE A 147 22.03 -21.11 -1.97
N ARG A 148 23.33 -20.82 -2.03
CA ARG A 148 23.88 -19.46 -2.16
C ARG A 148 23.23 -18.64 -3.28
N THR A 149 22.98 -19.26 -4.44
CA THR A 149 22.31 -18.60 -5.57
C THR A 149 20.90 -18.12 -5.23
N MET A 150 20.13 -18.91 -4.48
CA MET A 150 18.78 -18.51 -4.03
C MET A 150 18.85 -17.33 -3.04
N ALA A 151 19.80 -17.37 -2.11
CA ALA A 151 20.02 -16.25 -1.18
C ALA A 151 20.34 -14.94 -1.93
N ILE A 152 21.23 -15.00 -2.93
CA ILE A 152 21.60 -13.85 -3.76
C ILE A 152 20.38 -13.33 -4.53
N MET A 153 19.60 -14.21 -5.15
CA MET A 153 18.40 -13.81 -5.89
C MET A 153 17.35 -13.17 -4.99
N GLY A 154 17.15 -13.68 -3.76
CA GLY A 154 16.28 -13.08 -2.77
C GLY A 154 16.71 -11.66 -2.39
N MET A 155 18.01 -11.44 -2.14
CA MET A 155 18.56 -10.10 -1.89
C MET A 155 18.37 -9.16 -3.08
N VAL A 156 18.57 -9.66 -4.30
CA VAL A 156 18.32 -8.87 -5.53
C VAL A 156 16.84 -8.49 -5.62
N GLN A 157 15.91 -9.42 -5.38
CA GLN A 157 14.47 -9.11 -5.41
C GLN A 157 14.10 -8.07 -4.34
N ALA A 158 14.55 -8.25 -3.10
CA ALA A 158 14.28 -7.31 -2.01
C ALA A 158 14.81 -5.91 -2.32
N THR A 159 16.00 -5.81 -2.92
CA THR A 159 16.58 -4.53 -3.32
C THR A 159 15.98 -3.95 -4.61
N MET A 160 15.44 -4.76 -5.51
CA MET A 160 14.77 -4.29 -6.72
C MET A 160 13.34 -3.83 -6.48
N ALA A 161 12.71 -4.24 -5.37
CA ALA A 161 11.39 -3.77 -4.96
C ALA A 161 11.30 -2.24 -4.87
N GLY A 162 12.41 -1.57 -4.50
CA GLY A 162 12.45 -0.11 -4.41
C GLY A 162 12.25 0.63 -5.72
N LEU A 163 12.47 -0.01 -6.87
CA LEU A 163 12.14 0.57 -8.18
C LEU A 163 10.63 0.86 -8.35
N LYS A 164 9.79 0.22 -7.53
CA LYS A 164 8.33 0.37 -7.56
C LYS A 164 7.81 1.36 -6.51
N TYR A 165 8.67 2.00 -5.71
CA TYR A 165 8.23 2.93 -4.66
C TYR A 165 7.38 4.08 -5.22
N SER A 166 7.88 4.84 -6.19
CA SER A 166 7.09 5.91 -6.80
C SER A 166 5.77 5.42 -7.41
N TYR A 167 5.75 4.26 -8.07
CA TYR A 167 4.51 3.68 -8.58
C TYR A 167 3.52 3.37 -7.44
N CYS A 168 3.99 2.77 -6.34
CA CYS A 168 3.19 2.53 -5.15
C CYS A 168 2.62 3.84 -4.58
N GLY A 169 3.46 4.88 -4.44
CA GLY A 169 3.04 6.21 -3.99
C GLY A 169 1.95 6.81 -4.88
N GLN A 170 2.08 6.70 -6.20
CA GLN A 170 1.06 7.14 -7.16
C GLN A 170 -0.26 6.36 -7.01
N MET A 171 -0.21 5.05 -6.76
CA MET A 171 -1.43 4.26 -6.56
C MET A 171 -2.10 4.59 -5.22
N LYS A 172 -1.32 4.79 -4.15
CA LYS A 172 -1.83 5.28 -2.85
C LYS A 172 -2.52 6.64 -3.00
N LYS A 173 -1.92 7.56 -3.75
CA LYS A 173 -2.46 8.90 -4.07
C LYS A 173 -3.77 8.81 -4.86
N LEU A 174 -3.83 7.95 -5.87
CA LEU A 174 -5.07 7.68 -6.63
C LEU A 174 -6.17 7.07 -5.76
N ALA A 175 -5.83 6.16 -4.84
CA ALA A 175 -6.80 5.58 -3.92
C ALA A 175 -7.37 6.64 -2.96
N TRP A 176 -6.51 7.50 -2.40
CA TRP A 176 -6.93 8.64 -1.58
C TRP A 176 -7.87 9.59 -2.34
N LEU A 177 -7.49 10.01 -3.56
CA LEU A 177 -8.30 10.91 -4.36
C LEU A 177 -9.66 10.29 -4.74
N LEU A 178 -9.68 8.97 -4.97
CA LEU A 178 -10.92 8.23 -5.21
C LEU A 178 -11.83 8.20 -3.97
N GLU A 179 -11.28 8.00 -2.77
CA GLU A 179 -12.04 8.10 -1.51
C GLU A 179 -12.67 9.49 -1.37
N LEU A 180 -11.90 10.56 -1.58
CA LEU A 180 -12.36 11.95 -1.50
C LEU A 180 -13.50 12.22 -2.49
N LYS A 181 -13.31 11.88 -3.77
CA LYS A 181 -14.34 12.11 -4.81
C LYS A 181 -15.61 11.29 -4.62
N ASN A 182 -15.49 10.09 -4.07
CA ASN A 182 -16.66 9.29 -3.72
C ASN A 182 -17.43 9.87 -2.53
N ALA A 183 -16.74 10.47 -1.55
CA ALA A 183 -17.38 11.17 -0.44
C ALA A 183 -18.15 12.41 -0.95
N GLU A 184 -17.50 13.27 -1.74
CA GLU A 184 -18.13 14.45 -2.37
C GLU A 184 -19.37 14.11 -3.20
N MET A 185 -19.35 12.95 -3.87
CA MET A 185 -20.49 12.47 -4.67
C MET A 185 -21.63 11.88 -3.86
N ARG A 186 -21.39 11.39 -2.64
CA ARG A 186 -22.48 10.92 -1.77
C ARG A 186 -23.29 12.09 -1.22
N GLU A 187 -22.65 13.25 -1.07
CA GLU A 187 -23.29 14.49 -0.59
C GLU A 187 -24.04 15.23 -1.71
N LYS A 188 -23.65 15.03 -2.98
CA LYS A 188 -24.25 15.68 -4.15
C LYS A 188 -25.20 14.74 -4.88
N SER A 189 -26.26 15.28 -5.48
CA SER A 189 -27.13 14.51 -6.39
C SER A 189 -26.33 13.97 -7.59
N VAL A 190 -26.60 12.73 -8.00
CA VAL A 190 -25.91 12.06 -9.12
C VAL A 190 -26.00 12.92 -10.40
N PRO A 191 -24.87 13.41 -10.95
CA PRO A 191 -24.89 14.16 -12.19
C PRO A 191 -25.42 13.30 -13.34
N ALA A 192 -26.27 13.86 -14.19
CA ALA A 192 -26.70 13.20 -15.41
C ALA A 192 -25.47 12.95 -16.31
N VAL A 193 -25.07 11.68 -16.45
CA VAL A 193 -23.91 11.31 -17.28
C VAL A 193 -24.31 11.42 -18.75
N GLN A 194 -23.73 12.39 -19.46
CA GLN A 194 -23.92 12.50 -20.90
C GLN A 194 -23.20 11.33 -21.61
N PRO A 195 -23.79 10.75 -22.68
CA PRO A 195 -23.21 9.62 -23.41
C PRO A 195 -22.12 10.09 -24.39
N VAL A 196 -21.21 10.94 -23.91
CA VAL A 196 -20.13 11.57 -24.68
C VAL A 196 -18.83 11.37 -23.91
N CYS A 197 -17.81 10.86 -24.57
CA CYS A 197 -16.52 10.59 -23.95
C CYS A 197 -15.87 11.90 -23.48
N VAL A 198 -15.54 12.01 -22.19
CA VAL A 198 -14.91 13.22 -21.62
C VAL A 198 -13.54 13.56 -22.22
N THR A 199 -12.86 12.57 -22.81
CA THR A 199 -11.51 12.76 -23.36
C THR A 199 -11.52 13.14 -24.83
N CYS A 200 -12.35 12.50 -25.66
CA CYS A 200 -12.30 12.65 -27.12
C CYS A 200 -13.62 13.14 -27.74
N SER A 201 -14.62 13.44 -26.91
CA SER A 201 -15.94 13.94 -27.31
C SER A 201 -16.74 13.02 -28.25
N LYS A 202 -16.28 11.78 -28.48
CA LYS A 202 -17.01 10.78 -29.26
C LYS A 202 -18.18 10.21 -28.47
N SER A 203 -19.30 9.95 -29.15
CA SER A 203 -20.46 9.28 -28.57
C SER A 203 -20.08 7.92 -27.98
N THR A 204 -20.54 7.64 -26.76
CA THR A 204 -20.33 6.35 -26.09
C THR A 204 -21.49 5.38 -26.31
N LYS A 205 -22.48 5.73 -27.16
CA LYS A 205 -23.72 4.97 -27.41
C LYS A 205 -23.54 3.64 -28.17
N ASN A 206 -22.32 3.15 -28.39
CA ASN A 206 -22.11 1.86 -29.04
C ASN A 206 -22.17 0.69 -28.04
N SER A 207 -23.39 0.29 -27.68
CA SER A 207 -23.79 -1.12 -27.71
C SER A 207 -25.31 -1.23 -27.65
N LYS A 208 -25.98 -1.27 -28.81
CA LYS A 208 -27.40 -1.67 -28.92
C LYS A 208 -27.63 -3.16 -28.61
N LEU A 209 -26.65 -3.83 -28.01
CA LEU A 209 -26.68 -5.22 -27.62
C LEU A 209 -25.96 -5.35 -26.27
N LYS A 210 -26.59 -6.05 -25.31
CA LYS A 210 -26.12 -6.37 -23.94
C LYS A 210 -26.66 -5.47 -22.83
N PHE A 211 -27.83 -5.89 -22.36
CA PHE A 211 -28.20 -5.88 -20.95
C PHE A 211 -26.98 -6.17 -20.06
N GLY A 212 -26.67 -5.26 -19.12
CA GLY A 212 -25.84 -5.58 -17.95
C GLY A 212 -24.38 -5.10 -17.89
N LYS A 213 -23.83 -4.37 -18.87
CA LYS A 213 -22.47 -3.77 -18.72
C LYS A 213 -22.55 -2.28 -18.42
N SER A 214 -22.22 -1.90 -17.19
CA SER A 214 -22.22 -0.50 -16.73
C SER A 214 -21.46 0.40 -17.71
N SER A 215 -22.03 1.54 -18.08
CA SER A 215 -21.32 2.61 -18.79
C SER A 215 -19.95 2.83 -18.14
N SER A 216 -18.87 2.71 -18.90
CA SER A 216 -17.57 2.92 -18.30
C SER A 216 -17.31 4.40 -18.10
N SER A 217 -17.56 4.88 -16.89
CA SER A 217 -17.20 6.23 -16.48
C SER A 217 -15.80 6.27 -15.86
N CYS A 218 -15.18 7.44 -15.89
CA CYS A 218 -14.02 7.72 -15.06
C CYS A 218 -14.46 7.75 -13.59
N LYS A 219 -13.74 7.07 -12.71
CA LYS A 219 -14.10 7.03 -11.27
C LYS A 219 -13.69 8.28 -10.46
N LEU A 220 -13.08 9.29 -11.09
CA LEU A 220 -12.75 10.57 -10.46
C LEU A 220 -13.68 11.70 -10.89
N CYS A 221 -13.90 11.88 -12.20
CA CYS A 221 -14.80 12.92 -12.70
C CYS A 221 -16.23 12.43 -12.99
N PHE A 222 -16.49 11.12 -12.86
CA PHE A 222 -17.78 10.47 -13.09
C PHE A 222 -18.35 10.59 -14.52
N GLN A 223 -17.60 11.18 -15.45
CA GLN A 223 -17.98 11.33 -16.86
C GLN A 223 -17.72 10.06 -17.68
N ALA A 224 -18.46 9.91 -18.79
CA ALA A 224 -18.36 8.73 -19.66
C ALA A 224 -17.01 8.61 -20.38
N LEU A 225 -16.56 7.37 -20.62
CA LEU A 225 -15.37 7.03 -21.39
C LEU A 225 -15.71 6.04 -22.49
N CYS A 226 -15.16 6.27 -23.68
CA CYS A 226 -15.13 5.24 -24.72
C CYS A 226 -14.06 4.17 -24.41
N GLY A 227 -14.07 3.07 -25.16
CA GLY A 227 -13.13 1.96 -24.97
C GLY A 227 -11.66 2.35 -25.08
N SER A 228 -11.31 3.27 -25.99
CA SER A 228 -9.92 3.67 -26.25
C SER A 228 -9.39 4.75 -25.30
N CYS A 229 -10.25 5.56 -24.70
CA CYS A 229 -9.84 6.61 -23.75
C CYS A 229 -9.82 6.14 -22.29
N LYS A 230 -10.12 4.86 -22.05
CA LYS A 230 -10.19 4.27 -20.72
C LYS A 230 -8.84 3.70 -20.31
N VAL A 231 -8.24 4.29 -19.28
CA VAL A 231 -7.01 3.79 -18.67
C VAL A 231 -7.36 3.05 -17.39
N HIS A 232 -6.89 1.81 -17.23
CA HIS A 232 -7.13 1.05 -16.01
C HIS A 232 -5.91 1.08 -15.09
N LYS A 233 -6.15 1.26 -13.79
CA LYS A 233 -5.15 1.06 -12.74
C LYS A 233 -5.68 0.03 -11.73
N LYS A 234 -4.79 -0.79 -11.18
CA LYS A 234 -5.11 -1.70 -10.08
C LYS A 234 -4.89 -0.94 -8.78
N LEU A 235 -5.95 -0.71 -8.02
CA LEU A 235 -5.89 -0.05 -6.73
C LEU A 235 -6.15 -1.06 -5.61
N SER A 236 -5.33 -0.99 -4.57
CA SER A 236 -5.40 -1.84 -3.38
C SER A 236 -6.15 -1.09 -2.28
N PHE A 237 -7.06 -1.80 -1.62
CA PHE A 237 -7.86 -1.29 -0.50
C PHE A 237 -7.89 -2.34 0.61
N ILE A 238 -7.97 -1.89 1.85
CA ILE A 238 -8.28 -2.76 2.99
C ILE A 238 -9.79 -2.73 3.19
N ALA A 239 -10.43 -3.89 3.14
CA ALA A 239 -11.86 -4.04 3.39
C ALA A 239 -12.16 -4.07 4.91
N PRO A 240 -13.44 -3.94 5.33
CA PRO A 240 -13.80 -3.92 6.76
C PRO A 240 -13.43 -5.21 7.52
N ASP A 241 -13.31 -6.33 6.82
CA ASP A 241 -12.81 -7.61 7.32
C ASP A 241 -11.27 -7.65 7.44
N LEU A 242 -10.61 -6.51 7.22
CA LEU A 242 -9.16 -6.32 7.20
C LEU A 242 -8.45 -6.99 6.02
N GLU A 243 -9.17 -7.62 5.10
CA GLU A 243 -8.58 -8.28 3.94
C GLU A 243 -8.17 -7.27 2.85
N LEU A 244 -7.10 -7.61 2.14
CA LEU A 244 -6.61 -6.82 1.02
C LEU A 244 -7.44 -7.13 -0.23
N SER A 245 -8.05 -6.11 -0.82
CA SER A 245 -8.78 -6.21 -2.08
C SER A 245 -8.12 -5.36 -3.16
N GLN A 246 -7.78 -5.97 -4.30
CA GLN A 246 -7.34 -5.25 -5.50
C GLN A 246 -8.49 -5.10 -6.50
N ARG A 247 -8.74 -3.87 -6.92
CA ARG A 247 -9.80 -3.54 -7.88
C ARG A 247 -9.23 -2.86 -9.11
N LYS A 248 -9.68 -3.30 -10.29
CA LYS A 248 -9.34 -2.65 -11.56
C LYS A 248 -10.27 -1.46 -11.76
N VAL A 249 -9.72 -0.25 -11.68
CA VAL A 249 -10.46 1.01 -11.71
C VAL A 249 -10.17 1.77 -13.01
N ALA A 250 -11.21 2.34 -13.63
CA ALA A 250 -11.13 3.05 -14.89
C ALA A 250 -11.04 4.58 -14.68
N PHE A 251 -10.10 5.20 -15.38
CA PHE A 251 -9.83 6.65 -15.33
C PHE A 251 -9.69 7.24 -16.74
N CYS A 252 -9.98 8.53 -16.86
CA CYS A 252 -9.58 9.33 -18.03
C CYS A 252 -8.13 9.80 -17.85
N VAL A 253 -7.45 10.10 -18.95
CA VAL A 253 -6.05 10.59 -18.90
C VAL A 253 -5.93 11.89 -18.12
N LYS A 254 -6.90 12.82 -18.28
CA LYS A 254 -6.90 14.11 -17.57
C LYS A 254 -6.86 13.92 -16.04
N CYS A 255 -7.76 13.12 -15.48
CA CYS A 255 -7.80 12.88 -14.04
C CYS A 255 -6.56 12.11 -13.54
N LEU A 256 -5.97 11.23 -14.36
CA LEU A 256 -4.70 10.59 -14.00
C LEU A 256 -3.56 11.61 -13.92
N MET A 257 -3.47 12.54 -14.88
CA MET A 257 -2.46 13.59 -14.88
C MET A 257 -2.65 14.57 -13.72
N GLU A 258 -3.89 14.95 -13.41
CA GLU A 258 -4.20 15.78 -12.24
C GLU A 258 -3.81 15.06 -10.95
N ALA A 259 -4.15 13.77 -10.82
CA ALA A 259 -3.77 12.98 -9.64
C ALA A 259 -2.26 12.91 -9.46
N THR A 260 -1.46 12.76 -10.53
CA THR A 260 0.01 12.76 -10.41
C THR A 260 0.58 14.10 -9.93
N ARG A 261 -0.12 15.22 -10.16
CA ARG A 261 0.33 16.56 -9.76
C ARG A 261 -0.12 16.99 -8.37
N LEU A 262 -1.01 16.22 -7.72
CA LEU A 262 -1.42 16.51 -6.35
C LEU A 262 -0.24 16.38 -5.38
N ASP A 263 -0.25 17.23 -4.36
CA ASP A 263 0.74 17.20 -3.29
C ASP A 263 0.72 15.83 -2.60
N THR A 264 1.87 15.15 -2.64
CA THR A 264 2.03 13.85 -2.02
C THR A 264 1.92 13.93 -0.50
N LEU A 265 2.34 15.05 0.10
CA LEU A 265 2.29 15.23 1.55
C LEU A 265 0.86 15.30 2.06
N GLU A 266 -0.06 15.88 1.30
CA GLU A 266 -1.48 15.92 1.66
C GLU A 266 -2.08 14.50 1.74
N ALA A 267 -1.80 13.67 0.73
CA ALA A 267 -2.22 12.27 0.72
C ALA A 267 -1.59 11.49 1.89
N ALA A 268 -0.31 11.73 2.16
CA ALA A 268 0.42 11.07 3.25
C ALA A 268 -0.14 11.43 4.63
N ARG A 269 -0.37 12.72 4.91
CA ARG A 269 -0.99 13.19 6.17
C ARG A 269 -2.37 12.55 6.38
N TYR A 270 -3.19 12.51 5.34
CA TYR A 270 -4.50 11.89 5.44
C TYR A 270 -4.42 10.39 5.76
N GLN A 271 -3.61 9.64 5.01
CA GLN A 271 -3.56 8.19 5.14
C GLN A 271 -2.79 7.70 6.36
N PHE A 272 -1.71 8.39 6.75
CA PHE A 272 -0.84 7.96 7.85
C PHE A 272 -1.17 8.59 9.19
N VAL A 273 -1.87 9.73 9.23
CA VAL A 273 -2.17 10.44 10.49
C VAL A 273 -3.67 10.47 10.75
N HIS A 274 -4.45 11.09 9.86
CA HIS A 274 -5.88 11.30 10.10
C HIS A 274 -6.69 10.01 10.12
N LYS A 275 -6.45 9.10 9.16
CA LYS A 275 -7.16 7.82 9.09
C LYS A 275 -6.82 6.91 10.27
N GLN A 276 -5.56 6.94 10.73
CA GLN A 276 -5.13 6.19 11.90
C GLN A 276 -5.83 6.70 13.16
N ASN A 277 -5.89 8.02 13.37
CA ASN A 277 -6.58 8.61 14.52
C ASN A 277 -8.08 8.25 14.54
N ALA A 278 -8.74 8.26 13.39
CA ALA A 278 -10.15 7.87 13.28
C ALA A 278 -10.38 6.39 13.64
N GLN A 279 -9.46 5.50 13.26
CA GLN A 279 -9.52 4.08 13.62
C GLN A 279 -9.24 3.86 15.12
N SER A 280 -8.28 4.58 15.70
CA SER A 280 -7.97 4.51 17.13
C SER A 280 -9.12 5.05 18.00
N ALA A 281 -9.81 6.12 17.57
CA ALA A 281 -10.94 6.70 18.29
C ALA A 281 -12.22 5.84 18.23
N GLY A 282 -12.41 5.04 17.17
CA GLY A 282 -13.55 4.14 17.02
C GLY A 282 -13.43 2.80 17.74
N GLY A 283 -12.27 2.50 18.35
CA GLY A 283 -11.96 1.21 18.97
C GLY A 283 -12.60 0.92 20.34
N ILE A 284 -13.35 1.87 20.91
CA ILE A 284 -14.04 1.69 22.20
C ILE A 284 -15.53 1.91 21.95
N LEU A 285 -16.27 0.86 21.58
CA LEU A 285 -17.70 0.63 21.85
C LEU A 285 -18.17 -0.58 21.01
N PHE A 286 -17.93 -1.78 21.52
CA PHE A 286 -18.75 -2.95 21.16
C PHE A 286 -19.31 -3.54 22.45
N MET A 287 -20.47 -3.03 22.89
CA MET A 287 -21.33 -3.81 23.76
C MET A 287 -22.08 -4.86 22.91
N PRO A 288 -22.13 -6.12 23.33
CA PRO A 288 -22.91 -7.13 22.64
C PRO A 288 -24.39 -6.94 22.97
N SER A 289 -25.17 -6.46 22.00
CA SER A 289 -26.63 -6.52 22.08
C SER A 289 -27.07 -7.98 21.89
N GLN A 290 -27.47 -8.62 23.00
CA GLN A 290 -28.22 -9.86 22.99
C GLN A 290 -29.56 -9.62 22.28
N MET A 291 -29.85 -10.39 21.23
CA MET A 291 -31.21 -10.55 20.73
C MET A 291 -31.74 -11.93 21.13
N SER A 292 -32.64 -11.90 22.10
CA SER A 292 -33.60 -12.93 22.45
C SER A 292 -34.52 -13.25 21.25
N SER A 293 -34.65 -14.52 20.90
CA SER A 293 -35.75 -15.00 20.05
C SER A 293 -36.63 -15.96 20.84
N SER A 294 -37.76 -15.44 21.30
CA SER A 294 -38.94 -16.20 21.69
C SER A 294 -39.72 -16.62 20.44
N SER A 295 -40.02 -17.91 20.30
CA SER A 295 -41.14 -18.39 19.48
C SER A 295 -41.66 -19.68 20.09
N GLY A 296 -42.89 -19.63 20.61
CA GLY A 296 -43.59 -20.76 21.21
C GLY A 296 -44.26 -21.68 20.18
N ASP A 297 -44.30 -22.95 20.59
CA ASP A 297 -45.27 -24.03 20.36
C ASP A 297 -46.40 -23.88 19.33
N THR A 298 -46.54 -24.91 18.49
CA THR A 298 -47.83 -25.58 18.26
C THR A 298 -47.68 -27.09 18.17
N VAL A 299 -48.63 -27.76 18.82
CA VAL A 299 -48.77 -29.18 19.13
C VAL A 299 -49.50 -29.92 18.00
N ASN A 300 -49.18 -31.21 17.76
CA ASN A 300 -50.15 -32.31 17.75
C ASN A 300 -49.51 -33.68 17.47
N SER A 301 -49.63 -34.57 18.47
CA SER A 301 -49.59 -36.04 18.39
C SER A 301 -50.96 -36.57 17.93
N PRO A 302 -51.11 -37.87 17.60
CA PRO A 302 -51.04 -38.96 18.57
C PRO A 302 -49.79 -39.85 18.46
#